data_AF-A0A1I6FWP7-F1
#
_entry.id   AF-A0A1I6FWP7-F1
#
_cell.length_a   1.000
_cell.length_b   1.000
_cell.length_c   1.000
_cell.angle_alpha   90.00
_cell.angle_beta   90.00
_cell.angle_gamma   90.00
#
_symmetry.space_group_name_H-M   'P 1'
#
loop_
_entity.id
_entity.type
_entity.pdbx_description
1 polymer ?
#
loop_
_entity_poly.entity_id
_entity_poly.type
_entity_poly.pdbx_seq_one_letter_code
_entity_poly.pdbx_strand_id
1 'polypeptide(L)'
;MPATVVYREASEKPDGSRYEMVAWRVPENEEYPEGVKYSLQYMDDDGDTLLRYDNAPHHRDIGRHRRHTHTGEVTKLDFTGLADLITDFQAEVNDIHDRRTN
;
A
#
# COMPACT_ATOMS: atom_id res chain seq x y z
N MET A 1 15.74 -12.74 8.22
CA MET A 1 16.28 -11.52 7.57
C MET A 1 15.92 -10.35 8.46
N PRO A 2 16.86 -9.51 8.95
CA PRO A 2 16.49 -8.36 9.75
C PRO A 2 15.78 -7.34 8.84
N ALA A 3 14.50 -7.09 9.11
CA ALA A 3 13.74 -6.03 8.48
C ALA A 3 13.72 -4.84 9.45
N THR A 4 14.14 -3.67 8.99
CA THR A 4 14.11 -2.44 9.81
C THR A 4 12.98 -1.55 9.32
N VAL A 5 12.05 -1.18 10.21
CA VAL A 5 10.99 -0.22 9.85
C VAL A 5 11.66 1.11 9.50
N VAL A 6 11.37 1.62 8.30
CA VAL A 6 11.86 2.92 7.82
C VAL A 6 10.74 3.95 7.69
N TYR A 7 9.50 3.49 7.62
CA TYR A 7 8.33 4.35 7.61
C TYR A 7 7.15 3.61 8.25
N ARG A 8 6.41 4.31 9.10
CA ARG A 8 5.15 3.85 9.67
C ARG A 8 4.26 5.07 9.92
N GLU A 9 3.04 5.02 9.39
CA GLU A 9 2.02 6.02 9.62
C GLU A 9 0.65 5.35 9.56
N ALA A 10 -0.30 5.82 10.35
CA ALA A 10 -1.67 5.36 10.32
C ALA A 10 -2.59 6.51 10.76
N SER A 11 -3.79 6.57 10.18
CA SER A 11 -4.82 7.52 10.59
C SER A 11 -6.21 6.98 10.29
N GLU A 12 -7.17 7.43 11.07
CA GLU A 12 -8.60 7.26 10.85
C GLU A 12 -9.19 8.55 10.24
N LYS A 13 -10.25 8.40 9.45
CA LYS A 13 -11.03 9.48 8.82
C LYS A 13 -12.42 9.59 9.50
N PRO A 14 -13.15 10.71 9.32
CA PRO A 14 -14.42 10.94 10.03
C PRO A 14 -15.52 9.91 9.79
N ASP A 15 -15.50 9.19 8.66
CA ASP A 15 -16.43 8.10 8.35
C ASP A 15 -16.04 6.76 9.00
N GLY A 16 -14.99 6.72 9.81
CA GLY A 16 -14.45 5.51 10.45
C GLY A 16 -13.51 4.69 9.56
N SER A 17 -13.38 5.05 8.28
CA SER A 17 -12.37 4.45 7.40
C SER A 17 -10.97 4.82 7.88
N ARG A 18 -10.00 3.93 7.68
CA ARG A 18 -8.64 4.10 8.22
C ARG A 18 -7.59 3.54 7.30
N TYR A 19 -6.42 4.17 7.30
CA TYR A 19 -5.26 3.65 6.60
C TYR A 19 -4.12 3.30 7.56
N GLU A 20 -3.36 2.29 7.16
CA GLU A 20 -2.13 1.85 7.80
C GLU A 20 -1.04 1.71 6.74
N MET A 21 0.08 2.38 6.93
CA MET A 21 1.23 2.34 6.04
C MET A 21 2.45 1.89 6.82
N VAL A 22 3.11 0.83 6.34
CA VAL A 22 4.39 0.38 6.89
C VAL A 22 5.34 0.01 5.76
N ALA A 23 6.57 0.51 5.86
CA ALA A 23 7.67 0.10 4.99
C ALA A 23 8.89 -0.30 5.79
N TRP A 24 9.60 -1.32 5.29
CA TRP A 24 10.80 -1.87 5.87
C TRP A 24 11.94 -1.81 4.87
N ARG A 25 13.13 -1.48 5.37
CA ARG A 25 14.37 -1.81 4.66
C ARG A 25 14.68 -3.28 4.89
N VAL A 26 14.92 -4.00 3.80
CA VAL A 26 15.28 -5.42 3.76
C VAL A 26 16.56 -5.57 2.94
N PRO A 27 17.35 -6.64 3.14
CA PRO A 27 18.46 -6.93 2.25
C PRO A 27 17.98 -7.06 0.80
N GLU A 28 18.72 -6.44 -0.12
CA GLU A 28 18.47 -6.60 -1.55
C GLU A 28 18.65 -8.07 -1.95
N ASN A 29 17.66 -8.60 -2.67
CA ASN A 29 17.67 -9.95 -3.21
C ASN A 29 16.72 -10.05 -4.42
N GLU A 30 16.58 -11.25 -4.99
CA GLU A 30 15.70 -11.46 -6.15
C GLU A 30 14.23 -11.14 -5.86
N GLU A 31 13.76 -11.24 -4.60
CA GLU A 31 12.39 -10.91 -4.21
C GLU A 31 12.19 -9.40 -4.06
N TYR A 32 13.18 -8.72 -3.47
CA TYR A 32 13.19 -7.30 -3.15
C TYR A 32 14.43 -6.63 -3.77
N PRO A 33 14.48 -6.43 -5.10
CA PRO A 33 15.64 -5.84 -5.76
C PRO A 33 15.86 -4.37 -5.34
N GLU A 34 14.82 -3.68 -4.89
CA GLU A 34 14.90 -2.31 -4.38
C GLU A 34 15.24 -2.22 -2.88
N GLY A 35 15.47 -3.36 -2.21
CA GLY A 35 15.81 -3.39 -0.78
C GLY A 35 14.71 -2.86 0.14
N VAL A 36 13.47 -2.79 -0.36
CA VAL A 36 12.31 -2.29 0.37
C VAL A 36 11.20 -3.33 0.33
N LYS A 37 10.57 -3.55 1.48
CA LYS A 37 9.28 -4.24 1.60
C LYS A 37 8.25 -3.23 2.11
N TYR A 38 7.00 -3.31 1.66
CA TYR A 38 5.95 -2.44 2.16
C TYR A 38 4.56 -3.08 2.14
N SER A 39 3.68 -2.53 2.98
CA SER A 39 2.25 -2.80 3.05
C SER A 39 1.55 -1.50 3.41
N LEU A 40 0.81 -0.92 2.46
CA LEU A 40 -0.02 0.27 2.64
C LEU A 40 -1.46 -0.17 2.38
N GLN A 41 -2.34 0.00 3.35
CA GLN A 41 -3.70 -0.50 3.29
C GLN A 41 -4.66 0.58 3.79
N TYR A 42 -5.76 0.76 3.07
CA TYR A 42 -6.88 1.60 3.43
C TYR A 42 -8.13 0.74 3.47
N MET A 43 -8.86 0.85 4.57
CA MET A 43 -10.01 0.01 4.90
C MET A 43 -11.18 0.89 5.27
N ASP A 44 -12.39 0.36 5.10
CA ASP A 44 -13.58 0.96 5.71
C ASP A 44 -13.61 0.72 7.23
N ASP A 45 -14.68 1.19 7.88
CA ASP A 45 -14.90 1.07 9.32
C ASP A 45 -15.01 -0.40 9.77
N ASP A 46 -15.60 -1.25 8.95
CA ASP A 46 -15.68 -2.71 9.16
C ASP A 46 -14.33 -3.43 8.96
N GLY A 47 -13.34 -2.78 8.33
CA GLY A 47 -12.02 -3.33 8.09
C GLY A 47 -11.86 -4.02 6.73
N ASP A 48 -12.86 -3.91 5.85
CA ASP A 48 -12.77 -4.41 4.48
C ASP A 48 -11.84 -3.52 3.66
N THR A 49 -11.07 -4.14 2.75
CA THR A 49 -10.05 -3.43 1.98
C THR A 49 -10.69 -2.55 0.91
N LEU A 50 -10.44 -1.24 0.99
CA LEU A 50 -10.79 -0.28 -0.06
C LEU A 50 -9.67 -0.12 -1.09
N LEU A 51 -8.43 -0.02 -0.59
CA LEU A 51 -7.22 0.11 -1.38
C LEU A 51 -6.06 -0.57 -0.66
N ARG A 52 -5.18 -1.25 -1.40
CA ARG A 52 -3.92 -1.74 -0.84
C ARG A 52 -2.79 -1.67 -1.85
N TYR A 53 -1.67 -1.10 -1.45
CA TYR A 53 -0.39 -1.21 -2.15
C TYR A 53 0.52 -2.14 -1.36
N ASP A 54 1.03 -3.19 -1.97
CA ASP A 54 2.07 -4.02 -1.35
C ASP A 54 3.17 -4.43 -2.32
N ASN A 55 4.21 -5.06 -1.78
CA ASN A 55 5.21 -5.82 -2.53
C ASN A 55 5.50 -7.24 -2.06
N ALA A 56 4.50 -7.95 -1.55
CA ALA A 56 4.70 -9.33 -1.12
C ALA A 56 5.01 -10.27 -2.31
N PRO A 57 5.85 -11.31 -2.12
CA PRO A 57 6.39 -12.17 -3.19
C PRO A 57 5.38 -13.24 -3.65
N HIS A 58 4.21 -12.78 -4.07
CA HIS A 58 3.09 -13.54 -4.61
C HIS A 58 2.57 -12.79 -5.86
N HIS A 59 1.81 -13.46 -6.73
CA HIS A 59 1.28 -12.87 -7.98
C HIS A 59 2.34 -12.23 -8.89
N ARG A 60 3.45 -12.96 -9.11
CA ARG A 60 4.59 -12.51 -9.94
C ARG A 60 4.20 -12.23 -11.40
N ASP A 61 3.09 -12.82 -11.87
CA ASP A 61 2.51 -12.62 -13.19
C ASP A 61 1.99 -11.20 -13.44
N ILE A 62 1.61 -10.47 -12.38
CA ILE A 62 1.13 -9.08 -12.47
C ILE A 62 2.30 -8.10 -12.32
N GLY A 63 3.18 -8.35 -11.35
CA GLY A 63 4.35 -7.53 -11.10
C GLY A 63 4.80 -7.49 -9.64
N ARG A 64 5.93 -6.83 -9.41
CA ARG A 64 6.56 -6.71 -8.07
C ARG A 64 5.98 -5.61 -7.21
N HIS A 65 5.22 -4.68 -7.77
CA HIS A 65 4.50 -3.60 -7.09
C HIS A 65 3.05 -3.68 -7.53
N ARG A 66 2.11 -3.71 -6.59
CA ARG A 66 0.73 -4.13 -6.85
C ARG A 66 -0.22 -3.22 -6.12
N ARG A 67 -1.29 -2.85 -6.83
CA ARG A 67 -2.44 -2.12 -6.34
C ARG A 67 -3.64 -3.05 -6.32
N HIS A 68 -4.31 -3.14 -5.18
CA HIS A 68 -5.51 -3.92 -4.95
C HIS A 68 -6.67 -2.98 -4.64
N THR A 69 -7.86 -3.25 -5.17
CA THR A 69 -9.08 -2.47 -4.90
C THR A 69 -10.14 -3.30 -4.20
N HIS A 70 -11.18 -2.65 -3.69
CA HIS A 70 -12.36 -3.31 -3.11
C HIS A 70 -13.09 -4.30 -4.06
N THR A 71 -12.90 -4.20 -5.39
CA THR A 71 -13.54 -5.12 -6.35
C THR A 71 -12.74 -6.41 -6.53
N GLY A 72 -11.59 -6.54 -5.88
CA GLY A 72 -10.65 -7.64 -6.09
C GLY A 72 -9.75 -7.47 -7.31
N GLU A 73 -9.82 -6.33 -8.00
CA GLU A 73 -8.89 -6.01 -9.09
C GLU A 73 -7.46 -5.85 -8.53
N VAL A 74 -6.49 -6.48 -9.21
CA VAL A 74 -5.06 -6.36 -8.90
C VAL A 74 -4.32 -5.87 -10.13
N THR A 75 -3.70 -4.70 -10.05
CA THR A 75 -2.93 -4.10 -11.14
C THR A 75 -1.48 -3.87 -10.75
N LYS A 76 -0.61 -3.84 -11.76
CA LYS A 76 0.80 -3.47 -11.57
C LYS A 76 0.91 -1.99 -11.20
N LEU A 77 1.78 -1.68 -10.24
CA LEU A 77 2.28 -0.34 -9.97
C LEU A 77 3.69 -0.20 -10.53
N ASP A 78 4.03 0.99 -11.00
CA ASP A 78 5.42 1.34 -11.27
C ASP A 78 6.01 1.98 -10.02
N PHE A 79 7.11 1.42 -9.53
CA PHE A 79 7.76 1.89 -8.31
C PHE A 79 8.92 2.81 -8.67
N THR A 80 8.76 4.10 -8.39
CA THR A 80 9.79 5.14 -8.59
C THR A 80 10.50 5.49 -7.28
N GLY A 81 9.95 5.08 -6.13
CA GLY A 81 10.55 5.27 -4.83
C GLY A 81 9.50 5.24 -3.71
N LEU A 82 9.96 5.17 -2.46
CA LEU A 82 9.07 5.11 -1.30
C LEU A 82 8.26 6.40 -1.11
N ALA A 83 8.87 7.56 -1.34
CA ALA A 83 8.19 8.86 -1.19
C ALA A 83 7.06 9.04 -2.20
N ASP A 84 7.32 8.72 -3.47
CA ASP A 84 6.30 8.77 -4.54
C ASP A 84 5.17 7.78 -4.25
N LEU A 85 5.51 6.53 -3.86
CA LEU A 85 4.53 5.51 -3.49
C LEU A 85 3.59 5.96 -2.35
N ILE A 86 4.14 6.60 -1.31
CA ILE A 86 3.35 7.14 -0.19
C ILE A 86 2.44 8.27 -0.68
N THR A 87 2.97 9.18 -1.51
CA THR A 87 2.22 10.30 -2.07
C THR A 87 1.05 9.81 -2.92
N ASP A 88 1.30 8.87 -3.82
CA ASP A 88 0.28 8.27 -4.69
C ASP A 88 -0.78 7.53 -3.87
N PHE A 89 -0.37 6.78 -2.85
CA PHE A 89 -1.29 6.08 -1.98
C PHE A 89 -2.19 7.05 -1.21
N GLN A 90 -1.62 8.09 -0.59
CA GLN A 90 -2.39 9.08 0.17
C GLN A 90 -3.36 9.87 -0.74
N ALA A 91 -2.94 10.22 -1.95
CA ALA A 91 -3.81 10.86 -2.94
C ALA A 91 -5.01 9.98 -3.25
N GLU A 92 -4.80 8.69 -3.52
CA GLU A 92 -5.89 7.78 -3.84
C GLU A 92 -6.80 7.47 -2.63
N VAL A 93 -6.24 7.39 -1.42
CA VAL A 93 -7.02 7.29 -0.18
C VAL A 93 -7.99 8.48 -0.03
N ASN A 94 -7.53 9.70 -0.32
CA ASN A 94 -8.39 10.88 -0.28
C ASN A 94 -9.46 10.84 -1.37
N ASP A 95 -9.10 10.48 -2.60
CA ASP A 95 -10.05 10.31 -3.70
C ASP A 95 -11.15 9.29 -3.38
N ILE A 96 -10.79 8.13 -2.81
CA ILE A 96 -11.74 7.08 -2.45
C ILE A 96 -12.63 7.54 -1.29
N HIS A 97 -12.04 8.17 -0.26
CA HIS A 97 -12.81 8.75 0.84
C HIS A 97 -13.86 9.74 0.31
N ASP A 98 -13.43 10.72 -0.48
CA ASP A 98 -14.29 11.80 -0.96
C ASP A 98 -15.42 11.26 -1.86
N ARG A 99 -15.17 10.21 -2.65
CA ARG A 99 -16.22 9.52 -3.43
C ARG A 99 -17.22 8.74 -2.58
N ARG A 100 -16.85 8.31 -1.37
CA ARG A 100 -17.72 7.55 -0.45
C ARG A 100 -18.54 8.47 0.45
N THR A 101 -18.04 9.67 0.76
CA THR A 101 -18.64 10.57 1.76
C THR A 101 -19.31 11.82 1.18
N ASN A 102 -19.26 12.02 -0.13
CA ASN A 102 -19.90 13.13 -0.85
C ASN A 102 -21.18 12.65 -1.55
#